data_AF-A0A2H1FD54-F1
#
_entry.id   AF-A0A2H1FD54-F1
#
_cell.length_a   1.000
_cell.length_b   1.000
_cell.length_c   1.000
_cell.angle_alpha   90.00
_cell.angle_beta   90.00
_cell.angle_gamma   90.00
#
_symmetry.space_group_name_H-M   'P 1'
#
loop_
_entity.id
_entity.type
_entity.pdbx_description
1 polymer ?
#
loop_
_entity_poly.entity_id
_entity_poly.type
_entity_poly.pdbx_seq_one_letter_code
_entity_poly.pdbx_strand_id
1 'polypeptide(L)'
;MKNLFALSIIFALLMTSFVSAYAQQPQLASYRETAHILVDEKVQNKTTAFITLASTSPVEMRVPADLSQSIQNSANVTSVVITNDKSCVIGVQDQGCILVNIISPSLIESYNITTIQTEARQVGDGLIDHINKAFATDARFNNVYINPKGQLNGALGTSGVISGNRTISVVYTMSRQDSSYLFDGLSAILIPKQIRDDGGFFNAAQTMAQDSNSTVTFAITPSQNALLYQLQVSKQIPIKTQITTIKPLELLGISSLERSSYFSVGFFPLNSILDVTVISNKTTAVTNHGGDLAPTTIKNGQKFPSDLTQAGWIIDPSYGQQISAIYLFGKTTSVTDGQASLTLGNSIPTTSGQGNTTSTPPPISNPTDYSIYALIGIVAAGGAAVYLFMKRR
;
A
#
# COMPACT_ATOMS: atom_id res chain seq x y z
N MET A 1 -15.04 -11.17 72.39
CA MET A 1 -14.98 -11.57 70.95
C MET A 1 -16.00 -10.77 70.16
N LYS A 2 -15.64 -9.58 69.64
CA LYS A 2 -16.47 -8.86 68.65
C LYS A 2 -15.78 -7.72 67.87
N ASN A 3 -14.50 -7.43 68.11
CA ASN A 3 -13.82 -6.29 67.49
C ASN A 3 -12.53 -6.65 66.73
N LEU A 4 -12.43 -7.86 66.14
CA LEU A 4 -11.28 -8.24 65.30
C LEU A 4 -11.60 -8.49 63.81
N PHE A 5 -12.84 -8.25 63.38
CA PHE A 5 -13.25 -8.46 61.98
C PHE A 5 -13.39 -7.18 61.15
N ALA A 6 -13.23 -5.99 61.75
CA ALA A 6 -13.40 -4.72 61.05
C ALA A 6 -12.13 -4.21 60.34
N LEU A 7 -10.94 -4.74 60.66
CA LEU A 7 -9.68 -4.28 60.04
C LEU A 7 -9.25 -5.08 58.80
N SER A 8 -9.84 -6.24 58.51
CA SER A 8 -9.47 -7.06 57.35
C SER A 8 -10.16 -6.66 56.05
N ILE A 9 -11.18 -5.79 56.10
CA ILE A 9 -11.92 -5.34 54.90
C ILE A 9 -11.29 -4.08 54.29
N ILE A 10 -10.53 -3.31 55.06
CA ILE A 10 -9.89 -2.07 54.57
C ILE A 10 -8.57 -2.36 53.81
N PHE A 11 -7.92 -3.51 54.07
CA PHE A 11 -6.74 -3.91 53.30
C PHE A 11 -7.05 -4.69 52.01
N ALA A 12 -8.30 -5.15 51.82
CA ALA A 12 -8.75 -5.79 50.58
C ALA A 12 -9.19 -4.79 49.49
N LEU A 13 -9.31 -3.50 49.84
CA LEU A 13 -9.71 -2.41 48.91
C LEU A 13 -8.52 -1.66 48.29
N LEU A 14 -7.27 -2.06 48.59
CA LEU A 14 -6.05 -1.44 48.03
C LEU A 14 -5.35 -2.31 46.96
N MET A 15 -5.93 -3.45 46.58
CA MET A 15 -5.38 -4.35 45.53
C MET A 15 -6.25 -4.46 44.27
N THR A 16 -7.30 -3.65 44.13
CA THR A 16 -7.81 -3.35 42.79
C THR A 16 -7.00 -2.19 42.26
N SER A 17 -5.79 -2.49 41.78
CA SER A 17 -5.27 -1.75 40.64
C SER A 17 -6.34 -1.89 39.56
N PHE A 18 -7.21 -0.88 39.48
CA PHE A 18 -7.92 -0.60 38.25
C PHE A 18 -6.81 -0.56 37.21
N VAL A 19 -6.66 -1.65 36.47
CA VAL A 19 -6.10 -1.57 35.13
C VAL A 19 -7.16 -0.76 34.41
N SER A 20 -7.09 0.57 34.58
CA SER A 20 -7.56 1.46 33.55
C SER A 20 -6.96 0.87 32.30
N ALA A 21 -7.83 0.34 31.43
CA ALA A 21 -7.45 0.02 30.08
C ALA A 21 -6.95 1.34 29.49
N TYR A 22 -5.67 1.63 29.71
CA TYR A 22 -4.98 2.70 29.04
C TYR A 22 -5.25 2.40 27.57
N ALA A 23 -6.06 3.24 26.93
CA ALA A 23 -6.12 3.28 25.49
C ALA A 23 -4.68 3.56 25.07
N GLN A 24 -3.95 2.50 24.69
CA GLN A 24 -2.58 2.63 24.19
C GLN A 24 -2.65 3.66 23.06
N GLN A 25 -1.85 4.72 23.17
CA GLN A 25 -1.83 5.74 22.14
C GLN A 25 -1.45 5.07 20.82
N PRO A 26 -2.18 5.32 19.71
CA PRO A 26 -1.85 4.77 18.41
C PRO A 26 -0.39 5.09 18.05
N GLN A 27 0.33 4.05 17.65
CA GLN A 27 1.72 4.15 17.19
C GLN A 27 1.78 3.90 15.69
N LEU A 28 2.88 4.35 15.07
CA LEU A 28 3.18 4.11 13.67
C LEU A 28 4.54 3.43 13.58
N ALA A 29 4.57 2.25 12.97
CA ALA A 29 5.81 1.59 12.61
C ALA A 29 6.28 2.02 11.21
N SER A 30 7.57 1.82 10.92
CA SER A 30 8.12 1.99 9.57
C SER A 30 7.63 0.89 8.63
N TYR A 31 7.51 -0.35 9.10
CA TYR A 31 6.93 -1.45 8.32
C TYR A 31 5.41 -1.29 8.18
N ARG A 32 4.91 -1.46 6.97
CA ARG A 32 3.49 -1.36 6.61
C ARG A 32 3.10 -2.49 5.69
N GLU A 33 1.90 -2.99 5.90
CA GLU A 33 1.27 -4.00 5.08
C GLU A 33 -0.07 -3.48 4.56
N THR A 34 -0.29 -3.60 3.25
CA THR A 34 -1.49 -3.05 2.61
C THR A 34 -2.03 -4.01 1.56
N ALA A 35 -3.33 -4.23 1.60
CA ALA A 35 -4.09 -4.97 0.61
C ALA A 35 -4.96 -3.96 -0.13
N HIS A 36 -4.75 -3.83 -1.44
CA HIS A 36 -5.47 -2.85 -2.25
C HIS A 36 -6.26 -3.56 -3.35
N ILE A 37 -7.54 -3.21 -3.52
CA ILE A 37 -8.34 -3.64 -4.66
C ILE A 37 -8.70 -2.40 -5.50
N LEU A 38 -8.22 -2.36 -6.74
CA LEU A 38 -8.58 -1.35 -7.72
C LEU A 38 -9.54 -1.93 -8.74
N VAL A 39 -10.80 -1.49 -8.74
CA VAL A 39 -11.74 -1.74 -9.83
C VAL A 39 -11.69 -0.53 -10.77
N ASP A 40 -11.12 -0.70 -11.96
CA ASP A 40 -10.99 0.37 -12.94
C ASP A 40 -11.72 0.02 -14.24
N GLU A 41 -12.93 0.57 -14.40
CA GLU A 41 -13.74 0.43 -15.62
C GLU A 41 -13.39 1.46 -16.69
N LYS A 42 -12.66 2.53 -16.34
CA LYS A 42 -12.46 3.71 -17.19
C LYS A 42 -11.18 3.65 -18.01
N VAL A 43 -10.08 3.26 -17.40
CA VAL A 43 -8.75 3.32 -18.04
C VAL A 43 -8.32 1.93 -18.49
N GLN A 44 -8.35 0.96 -17.59
CA GLN A 44 -7.84 -0.39 -17.88
C GLN A 44 -8.93 -1.43 -18.18
N ASN A 45 -10.18 -1.18 -17.77
CA ASN A 45 -11.26 -2.15 -17.77
C ASN A 45 -10.87 -3.47 -17.07
N LYS A 46 -10.26 -3.34 -15.89
CA LYS A 46 -9.69 -4.44 -15.09
C LYS A 46 -9.90 -4.20 -13.60
N THR A 47 -10.06 -5.29 -12.87
CA THR A 47 -9.87 -5.31 -11.41
C THR A 47 -8.46 -5.75 -11.12
N THR A 48 -7.73 -5.00 -10.31
CA THR A 48 -6.39 -5.37 -9.87
C THR A 48 -6.36 -5.49 -8.36
N ALA A 49 -5.90 -6.63 -7.88
CA ALA A 49 -5.65 -6.87 -6.47
C ALA A 49 -4.15 -6.75 -6.19
N PHE A 50 -3.78 -6.14 -5.08
CA PHE A 50 -2.40 -5.93 -4.66
C PHE A 50 -2.23 -6.31 -3.20
N ILE A 51 -1.10 -6.91 -2.87
CA ILE A 51 -0.52 -6.86 -1.52
C ILE A 51 0.81 -6.15 -1.61
N THR A 52 1.00 -5.12 -0.80
CA THR A 52 2.25 -4.36 -0.70
C THR A 52 2.79 -4.46 0.72
N LEU A 53 4.05 -4.90 0.84
CA LEU A 53 4.84 -4.87 2.05
C LEU A 53 5.88 -3.76 1.88
N ALA A 54 5.84 -2.76 2.74
CA ALA A 54 6.68 -1.57 2.60
C ALA A 54 7.39 -1.22 3.90
N SER A 55 8.60 -0.66 3.81
CA SER A 55 9.29 -0.07 4.96
C SER A 55 10.28 1.00 4.54
N THR A 56 10.59 1.91 5.45
CA THR A 56 11.71 2.85 5.34
C THR A 56 12.92 2.42 6.17
N SER A 57 12.85 1.28 6.85
CA SER A 57 13.86 0.79 7.78
C SER A 57 14.71 -0.31 7.13
N PRO A 58 16.05 -0.17 7.10
CA PRO A 58 16.94 -1.18 6.54
C PRO A 58 17.02 -2.46 7.40
N VAL A 59 16.50 -2.44 8.64
CA VAL A 59 16.44 -3.65 9.48
C VAL A 59 15.19 -4.49 9.23
N GLU A 60 14.11 -3.85 8.78
CA GLU A 60 12.83 -4.48 8.40
C GLU A 60 12.81 -4.90 6.93
N MET A 61 13.51 -4.15 6.06
CA MET A 61 13.75 -4.54 4.67
C MET A 61 15.26 -4.44 4.35
N ARG A 62 15.92 -5.60 4.34
CA ARG A 62 17.38 -5.76 4.31
C ARG A 62 17.94 -5.76 2.89
N VAL A 63 17.85 -4.62 2.21
CA VAL A 63 18.63 -4.42 0.99
C VAL A 63 20.12 -4.38 1.34
N PRO A 64 21.01 -5.05 0.58
CA PRO A 64 22.45 -4.98 0.80
C PRO A 64 22.97 -3.54 0.87
N ALA A 65 23.85 -3.28 1.84
CA ALA A 65 24.32 -1.93 2.14
C ALA A 65 25.03 -1.27 0.94
N ASP A 66 25.81 -2.05 0.18
CA ASP A 66 26.50 -1.59 -1.02
C ASP A 66 25.51 -1.06 -2.07
N LEU A 67 24.45 -1.81 -2.36
CA LEU A 67 23.41 -1.38 -3.29
C LEU A 67 22.65 -0.15 -2.76
N SER A 68 22.26 -0.17 -1.48
CA SER A 68 21.50 0.93 -0.88
C SER A 68 22.28 2.25 -0.93
N GLN A 69 23.58 2.20 -0.66
CA GLN A 69 24.47 3.36 -0.68
C GLN A 69 24.70 3.85 -2.10
N SER A 70 24.90 2.95 -3.07
CA SER A 70 25.03 3.31 -4.48
C SER A 70 23.77 4.03 -4.98
N ILE A 71 22.58 3.51 -4.68
CA ILE A 71 21.31 4.17 -5.05
C ILE A 71 21.18 5.55 -4.40
N GLN A 72 21.50 5.68 -3.11
CA GLN A 72 21.39 6.95 -2.37
C GLN A 72 22.38 8.02 -2.89
N ASN A 73 23.56 7.59 -3.36
CA ASN A 73 24.61 8.48 -3.86
C ASN A 73 24.47 8.82 -5.35
N SER A 74 23.72 8.03 -6.12
CA SER A 74 23.45 8.30 -7.53
C SER A 74 22.47 9.46 -7.66
N ALA A 75 23.01 10.66 -7.87
CA ALA A 75 22.21 11.82 -8.24
C ALA A 75 21.30 11.47 -9.43
N ASN A 76 20.04 11.92 -9.37
CA ASN A 76 19.00 11.73 -10.37
C ASN A 76 18.28 10.36 -10.39
N VAL A 77 18.72 9.34 -9.65
CA VAL A 77 17.95 8.09 -9.54
C VAL A 77 16.68 8.34 -8.72
N THR A 78 15.52 8.02 -9.30
CA THR A 78 14.21 8.15 -8.66
C THR A 78 13.66 6.82 -8.16
N SER A 79 14.05 5.71 -8.79
CA SER A 79 13.76 4.37 -8.28
C SER A 79 14.57 3.30 -9.01
N VAL A 80 14.77 2.18 -8.32
CA VAL A 80 15.19 0.91 -8.92
C VAL A 80 14.05 -0.08 -8.75
N VAL A 81 13.65 -0.76 -9.83
CA VAL A 81 12.52 -1.70 -9.84
C VAL A 81 12.98 -3.05 -10.37
N ILE A 82 12.59 -4.14 -9.72
CA ILE A 82 12.77 -5.52 -10.17
C ILE A 82 11.39 -6.13 -10.34
N THR A 83 11.07 -6.69 -11.50
CA THR A 83 9.72 -7.24 -11.77
C THR A 83 9.72 -8.39 -12.77
N ASN A 84 8.73 -9.28 -12.69
CA ASN A 84 8.44 -10.27 -13.71
C ASN A 84 7.18 -9.94 -14.54
N ASP A 85 6.77 -8.68 -14.57
CA ASP A 85 5.70 -8.21 -15.45
C ASP A 85 6.02 -8.59 -16.90
N LYS A 86 5.02 -9.14 -17.61
CA LYS A 86 5.14 -9.57 -19.01
C LYS A 86 5.49 -8.41 -19.96
N SER A 87 5.21 -7.16 -19.57
CA SER A 87 5.44 -5.98 -20.39
C SER A 87 5.89 -4.79 -19.54
N CYS A 88 7.08 -4.90 -18.93
CA CYS A 88 7.63 -3.86 -18.06
C CYS A 88 7.84 -2.49 -18.76
N VAL A 89 8.17 -2.50 -20.07
CA VAL A 89 8.20 -1.34 -20.95
C VAL A 89 7.72 -1.73 -22.35
N ILE A 90 7.34 -0.74 -23.16
CA ILE A 90 6.95 -0.98 -24.56
C ILE A 90 8.13 -1.62 -25.31
N GLY A 91 7.88 -2.76 -25.96
CA GLY A 91 8.87 -3.49 -26.76
C GLY A 91 9.59 -4.63 -26.01
N VAL A 92 9.44 -4.72 -24.68
CA VAL A 92 9.91 -5.89 -23.91
C VAL A 92 8.72 -6.80 -23.65
N GLN A 93 8.83 -8.08 -24.00
CA GLN A 93 7.78 -9.08 -23.88
C GLN A 93 8.35 -10.36 -23.28
N ASP A 94 7.61 -10.97 -22.35
CA ASP A 94 7.95 -12.27 -21.73
C ASP A 94 9.36 -12.34 -21.10
N GLN A 95 9.87 -11.21 -20.60
CA GLN A 95 11.13 -11.12 -19.86
C GLN A 95 10.90 -10.53 -18.47
N GLY A 96 11.74 -10.93 -17.51
CA GLY A 96 11.87 -10.20 -16.24
C GLY A 96 12.69 -8.94 -16.47
N CYS A 97 12.43 -7.89 -15.70
CA CYS A 97 13.06 -6.59 -15.90
C CYS A 97 13.66 -6.03 -14.62
N ILE A 98 14.77 -5.32 -14.80
CA ILE A 98 15.31 -4.37 -13.83
C ILE A 98 15.27 -2.99 -14.48
N LEU A 99 14.58 -2.05 -13.84
CA LEU A 99 14.43 -0.68 -14.30
C LEU A 99 15.20 0.24 -13.36
N VAL A 100 16.18 0.97 -13.89
CA VAL A 100 16.80 2.10 -13.19
C VAL A 100 16.16 3.37 -13.73
N ASN A 101 15.27 3.97 -12.93
CA ASN A 101 14.55 5.17 -13.30
C ASN A 101 15.33 6.39 -12.84
N ILE A 102 15.52 7.34 -13.76
CA ILE A 102 16.20 8.60 -13.49
C ILE A 102 15.35 9.80 -13.91
N ILE A 103 15.58 10.94 -13.26
CA ILE A 103 15.02 12.24 -13.65
C ILE A 103 16.15 13.19 -14.05
N SER A 104 16.20 13.57 -15.32
CA SER A 104 17.19 14.54 -15.81
C SER A 104 16.55 15.45 -16.85
N PRO A 105 16.00 16.62 -16.42
CA PRO A 105 15.37 17.57 -17.32
C PRO A 105 16.33 18.08 -18.39
N SER A 106 17.59 18.37 -18.03
CA SER A 106 18.63 18.83 -18.97
C SER A 106 18.94 17.80 -20.05
N LEU A 107 18.98 16.52 -19.69
CA LEU A 107 19.22 15.44 -20.65
C LEU A 107 18.07 15.32 -21.65
N ILE A 108 16.83 15.41 -21.18
CA ILE A 108 15.63 15.38 -22.04
C ILE A 108 15.57 16.63 -22.93
N GLU A 109 15.92 17.80 -22.40
CA GLU A 109 15.93 19.08 -23.11
C GLU A 109 17.09 19.24 -24.11
N SER A 110 18.05 18.31 -24.12
CA SER A 110 19.07 18.24 -25.18
C SER A 110 18.48 17.88 -26.54
N TYR A 111 17.30 17.22 -26.57
CA TYR A 111 16.68 16.62 -27.76
C TYR A 111 17.60 15.70 -28.57
N ASN A 112 18.72 15.26 -28.00
CA ASN A 112 19.69 14.38 -28.64
C ASN A 112 19.51 12.95 -28.10
N ILE A 113 18.87 12.10 -28.90
CA ILE A 113 18.54 10.73 -28.49
C ILE A 113 19.80 9.90 -28.15
N THR A 114 20.90 10.08 -28.88
CA THR A 114 22.15 9.35 -28.64
C THR A 114 22.76 9.75 -27.31
N THR A 115 22.74 11.05 -26.99
CA THR A 115 23.20 11.57 -25.70
C THR A 115 22.32 11.05 -24.56
N ILE A 116 20.99 11.15 -24.71
CA ILE A 116 20.02 10.63 -23.72
C ILE A 116 20.28 9.15 -23.42
N GLN A 117 20.43 8.33 -24.47
CA GLN A 117 20.65 6.89 -24.29
C GLN A 117 22.00 6.59 -23.64
N THR A 118 23.07 7.26 -24.07
CA THR A 118 24.43 7.00 -23.57
C THR A 118 24.59 7.43 -22.12
N GLU A 119 24.18 8.66 -21.78
CA GLU A 119 24.34 9.20 -20.43
C GLU A 119 23.39 8.53 -19.43
N ALA A 120 22.14 8.25 -19.82
CA ALA A 120 21.23 7.51 -18.94
C ALA A 120 21.76 6.09 -18.67
N ARG A 121 22.23 5.40 -19.72
CA ARG A 121 22.81 4.07 -19.58
C ARG A 121 24.01 4.05 -18.63
N GLN A 122 24.88 5.07 -18.66
CA GLN A 122 26.01 5.15 -17.73
C GLN A 122 25.56 5.11 -16.26
N VAL A 123 24.44 5.76 -15.93
CA VAL A 123 23.86 5.70 -14.57
C VAL A 123 23.36 4.29 -14.25
N GLY A 124 22.64 3.66 -15.17
CA GLY A 124 22.15 2.29 -14.97
C GLY A 124 23.28 1.26 -14.85
N ASP A 125 24.31 1.36 -15.70
CA ASP A 125 25.45 0.45 -15.73
C ASP A 125 26.29 0.57 -14.44
N GLY A 126 26.28 1.74 -13.80
CA GLY A 126 26.87 1.94 -12.47
C GLY A 126 26.13 1.22 -11.32
N LEU A 127 24.89 0.77 -11.53
CA LEU A 127 24.07 0.11 -10.51
C LEU A 127 23.80 -1.37 -10.81
N ILE A 128 23.74 -1.78 -12.08
CA ILE A 128 23.26 -3.11 -12.47
C ILE A 128 24.06 -4.26 -11.84
N ASP A 129 25.38 -4.13 -11.73
CA ASP A 129 26.22 -5.18 -11.13
C ASP A 129 25.94 -5.35 -9.64
N HIS A 130 25.71 -4.25 -8.92
CA HIS A 130 25.29 -4.30 -7.51
C HIS A 130 23.92 -4.94 -7.36
N ILE A 131 22.98 -4.64 -8.27
CA ILE A 131 21.63 -5.21 -8.25
C ILE A 131 21.69 -6.71 -8.54
N ASN A 132 22.40 -7.12 -9.59
CA ASN A 132 22.59 -8.53 -9.97
C ASN A 132 23.23 -9.33 -8.83
N LYS A 133 24.24 -8.77 -8.18
CA LYS A 133 24.87 -9.38 -7.00
C LYS A 133 23.91 -9.46 -5.81
N ALA A 134 23.18 -8.39 -5.52
CA ALA A 134 22.29 -8.31 -4.36
C ALA A 134 21.13 -9.30 -4.43
N PHE A 135 20.57 -9.52 -5.62
CA PHE A 135 19.37 -10.33 -5.83
C PHE A 135 19.60 -11.61 -6.62
N ALA A 136 20.87 -11.98 -6.86
CA ALA A 136 21.27 -13.15 -7.63
C ALA A 136 20.60 -13.22 -9.02
N THR A 137 20.53 -12.07 -9.71
CA THR A 137 20.00 -11.95 -11.08
C THR A 137 21.11 -11.84 -12.11
N ASP A 138 20.78 -12.04 -13.38
CA ASP A 138 21.70 -11.98 -14.53
C ASP A 138 21.27 -10.96 -15.58
N ALA A 139 20.56 -9.91 -15.15
CA ALA A 139 19.94 -8.94 -16.04
C ALA A 139 20.97 -8.18 -16.87
N ARG A 140 20.69 -8.05 -18.18
CA ARG A 140 21.56 -7.40 -19.16
C ARG A 140 20.86 -6.23 -19.81
N PHE A 141 21.64 -5.23 -20.21
CA PHE A 141 21.12 -4.04 -20.85
C PHE A 141 20.25 -4.40 -22.06
N ASN A 142 19.06 -3.81 -22.11
CA ASN A 142 18.12 -3.97 -23.22
C ASN A 142 17.99 -2.66 -24.00
N ASN A 143 17.45 -1.62 -23.36
CA ASN A 143 17.23 -0.33 -23.99
C ASN A 143 17.15 0.79 -22.94
N VAL A 144 17.09 2.03 -23.45
CA VAL A 144 16.72 3.21 -22.66
C VAL A 144 15.36 3.67 -23.16
N TYR A 145 14.39 3.71 -22.24
CA TYR A 145 13.02 4.11 -22.52
C TYR A 145 12.74 5.47 -21.89
N ILE A 146 12.34 6.44 -22.71
CA ILE A 146 11.93 7.76 -22.23
C ILE A 146 10.43 7.67 -21.91
N ASN A 147 10.04 8.08 -20.70
CA ASN A 147 8.65 8.13 -20.24
C ASN A 147 8.07 9.54 -20.43
N PRO A 148 7.50 9.88 -21.61
CA PRO A 148 7.02 11.22 -21.90
C PRO A 148 5.79 11.64 -21.07
N LYS A 149 5.06 10.68 -20.50
CA LYS A 149 3.78 10.91 -19.79
C LYS A 149 3.62 10.14 -18.48
N GLY A 150 4.69 9.54 -17.93
CA GLY A 150 4.61 8.81 -16.66
C GLY A 150 3.65 7.59 -16.68
N GLN A 151 3.55 6.89 -17.81
CA GLN A 151 2.57 5.81 -18.03
C GLN A 151 2.86 4.52 -17.24
N LEU A 152 4.03 4.42 -16.59
CA LEU A 152 4.43 3.26 -15.77
C LEU A 152 3.47 2.98 -14.59
N ASN A 153 2.67 3.96 -14.17
CA ASN A 153 1.68 3.84 -13.07
C ASN A 153 0.67 2.71 -13.28
N GLY A 154 0.18 2.57 -14.51
CA GLY A 154 -0.89 1.62 -14.80
C GLY A 154 -0.41 0.17 -14.79
N ALA A 155 0.84 -0.06 -15.23
CA ALA A 155 1.45 -1.38 -15.27
C ALA A 155 1.91 -1.84 -13.88
N LEU A 156 2.52 -0.94 -13.10
CA LEU A 156 3.11 -1.29 -11.80
C LEU A 156 2.17 -1.17 -10.60
N GLY A 157 0.95 -0.65 -10.78
CA GLY A 157 -0.03 -0.54 -9.69
C GLY A 157 0.42 0.31 -8.50
N THR A 158 1.47 1.11 -8.68
CA THR A 158 2.03 1.93 -7.60
C THR A 158 1.34 3.27 -7.56
N SER A 159 0.82 3.61 -6.38
CA SER A 159 0.38 4.97 -6.11
C SER A 159 1.56 5.93 -6.04
N GLY A 160 1.80 6.65 -7.13
CA GLY A 160 2.27 8.03 -7.08
C GLY A 160 3.77 8.31 -6.89
N VAL A 161 4.65 7.32 -6.74
CA VAL A 161 6.09 7.59 -6.55
C VAL A 161 6.99 7.09 -7.68
N ILE A 162 6.61 6.04 -8.40
CA ILE A 162 7.45 5.45 -9.46
C ILE A 162 7.24 6.16 -10.81
N SER A 163 6.17 6.92 -10.96
CA SER A 163 5.89 7.72 -12.16
C SER A 163 6.37 9.15 -12.02
N GLY A 164 7.62 9.37 -12.43
CA GLY A 164 8.00 10.70 -12.85
C GLY A 164 7.53 10.92 -14.29
N ASN A 165 6.64 11.86 -14.49
CA ASN A 165 6.49 12.53 -15.77
C ASN A 165 7.88 13.02 -16.22
N ARG A 166 8.30 12.73 -17.47
CA ARG A 166 9.66 13.03 -17.96
C ARG A 166 10.78 12.28 -17.22
N THR A 167 10.58 11.00 -16.94
CA THR A 167 11.67 10.11 -16.48
C THR A 167 12.28 9.33 -17.62
N ILE A 168 13.50 8.86 -17.41
CA ILE A 168 14.19 7.93 -18.32
C ILE A 168 14.36 6.63 -17.55
N SER A 169 13.88 5.52 -18.11
CA SER A 169 14.10 4.17 -17.59
C SER A 169 15.25 3.53 -18.36
N VAL A 170 16.32 3.19 -17.67
CA VAL A 170 17.35 2.28 -18.20
C VAL A 170 16.88 0.87 -17.90
N VAL A 171 16.66 0.09 -18.96
CA VAL A 171 15.98 -1.20 -18.88
C VAL A 171 16.99 -2.30 -19.07
N TYR A 172 17.01 -3.21 -18.12
CA TYR A 172 17.77 -4.45 -18.19
C TYR A 172 16.77 -5.61 -18.17
N THR A 173 17.05 -6.66 -18.93
CA THR A 173 16.17 -7.83 -19.00
C THR A 173 16.90 -9.11 -18.59
N MET A 174 16.13 -10.03 -18.02
CA MET A 174 16.56 -11.35 -17.55
C MET A 174 15.48 -12.39 -17.87
N SER A 175 15.78 -13.66 -17.65
CA SER A 175 14.76 -14.73 -17.74
C SER A 175 13.58 -14.42 -16.80
N ARG A 176 12.37 -14.50 -17.34
CA ARG A 176 11.15 -14.26 -16.59
C ARG A 176 10.88 -15.43 -15.63
N GLN A 177 11.09 -15.20 -14.35
CA GLN A 177 10.78 -16.18 -13.30
C GLN A 177 9.28 -16.23 -13.01
N ASP A 178 8.79 -17.39 -12.58
CA ASP A 178 7.46 -17.52 -11.99
C ASP A 178 7.32 -16.62 -10.76
N SER A 179 6.11 -16.10 -10.54
CA SER A 179 5.85 -15.14 -9.45
C SER A 179 6.14 -15.72 -8.07
N SER A 180 5.81 -16.99 -7.83
CA SER A 180 6.15 -17.68 -6.59
C SER A 180 7.66 -17.72 -6.36
N TYR A 181 8.42 -18.13 -7.38
CA TYR A 181 9.87 -18.20 -7.30
C TYR A 181 10.52 -16.82 -7.09
N LEU A 182 10.07 -15.80 -7.83
CA LEU A 182 10.58 -14.44 -7.67
C LEU A 182 10.24 -13.85 -6.29
N PHE A 183 9.01 -14.07 -5.80
CA PHE A 183 8.59 -13.60 -4.48
C PHE A 183 9.41 -14.26 -3.37
N ASP A 184 9.58 -15.58 -3.41
CA ASP A 184 10.34 -16.33 -2.42
C ASP A 184 11.83 -15.91 -2.43
N GLY A 185 12.43 -15.77 -3.63
CA GLY A 185 13.81 -15.31 -3.78
C GLY A 185 14.04 -13.90 -3.25
N LEU A 186 13.19 -12.94 -3.62
CA LEU A 186 13.29 -11.56 -3.14
C LEU A 186 13.00 -11.47 -1.64
N SER A 187 11.93 -12.10 -1.15
CA SER A 187 11.55 -12.02 0.26
C SER A 187 12.54 -12.72 1.19
N ALA A 188 13.22 -13.78 0.75
CA ALA A 188 14.27 -14.44 1.53
C ALA A 188 15.47 -13.51 1.80
N ILE A 189 15.78 -12.61 0.87
CA ILE A 189 16.84 -11.61 0.98
C ILE A 189 16.35 -10.39 1.76
N LEU A 190 15.20 -9.86 1.36
CA LEU A 190 14.68 -8.58 1.82
C LEU A 190 14.06 -8.65 3.22
N ILE A 191 13.25 -9.67 3.51
CA ILE A 191 12.37 -9.67 4.68
C ILE A 191 12.96 -10.59 5.76
N PRO A 192 13.25 -10.07 6.97
CA PRO A 192 13.71 -10.87 8.10
C PRO A 192 12.79 -12.06 8.36
N LYS A 193 13.38 -13.20 8.74
CA LYS A 193 12.62 -14.41 9.05
C LYS A 193 11.50 -14.15 10.07
N GLN A 194 11.74 -13.32 11.09
CA GLN A 194 10.72 -12.94 12.08
C GLN A 194 9.47 -12.35 11.41
N ILE A 195 9.61 -11.31 10.57
CA ILE A 195 8.46 -10.67 9.88
C ILE A 195 7.74 -11.68 8.96
N ARG A 196 8.48 -12.58 8.31
CA ARG A 196 7.89 -13.63 7.47
C ARG A 196 7.10 -14.66 8.28
N ASP A 197 7.66 -15.10 9.41
CA ASP A 197 7.04 -16.08 10.32
C ASP A 197 5.84 -15.46 11.06
N ASP A 198 5.83 -14.14 11.25
CA ASP A 198 4.74 -13.40 11.91
C ASP A 198 3.45 -13.33 11.06
N GLY A 199 3.49 -13.80 9.80
CA GLY A 199 2.33 -14.09 8.96
C GLY A 199 1.59 -12.85 8.44
N GLY A 200 0.25 -12.90 8.46
CA GLY A 200 -0.60 -11.82 8.01
C GLY A 200 -0.53 -11.56 6.50
N PHE A 201 -0.26 -10.31 6.10
CA PHE A 201 -0.26 -9.92 4.69
C PHE A 201 0.92 -10.55 3.93
N PHE A 202 2.00 -10.91 4.61
CA PHE A 202 3.08 -11.69 3.98
C PHE A 202 2.55 -13.02 3.43
N ASN A 203 1.75 -13.74 4.20
CA ASN A 203 1.13 -15.01 3.78
C ASN A 203 0.13 -14.79 2.63
N ALA A 204 -0.62 -13.68 2.68
CA ALA A 204 -1.52 -13.29 1.59
C ALA A 204 -0.76 -13.03 0.28
N ALA A 205 0.34 -12.26 0.34
CA ALA A 205 1.21 -12.03 -0.80
C ALA A 205 1.80 -13.34 -1.36
N GLN A 206 2.27 -14.23 -0.47
CA GLN A 206 2.81 -15.53 -0.88
C GLN A 206 1.75 -16.39 -1.57
N THR A 207 0.52 -16.41 -1.05
CA THR A 207 -0.61 -17.12 -1.66
C THR A 207 -0.92 -16.54 -3.05
N MET A 208 -1.00 -15.21 -3.16
CA MET A 208 -1.22 -14.55 -4.45
C MET A 208 -0.13 -14.87 -5.46
N ALA A 209 1.14 -14.96 -5.04
CA ALA A 209 2.26 -15.21 -5.93
C ALA A 209 2.21 -16.60 -6.60
N GLN A 210 1.43 -17.54 -6.06
CA GLN A 210 1.21 -18.86 -6.65
C GLN A 210 0.35 -18.83 -7.93
N ASP A 211 -0.42 -17.76 -8.16
CA ASP A 211 -1.21 -17.62 -9.39
C ASP A 211 -0.30 -17.26 -10.57
N SER A 212 -0.47 -17.96 -11.69
CA SER A 212 0.33 -17.76 -12.91
C SER A 212 0.11 -16.40 -13.60
N ASN A 213 -0.97 -15.71 -13.25
CA ASN A 213 -1.27 -14.35 -13.71
C ASN A 213 -0.85 -13.28 -12.71
N SER A 214 -0.27 -13.65 -11.57
CA SER A 214 0.30 -12.68 -10.66
C SER A 214 1.61 -12.12 -11.20
N THR A 215 1.94 -10.91 -10.76
CA THR A 215 3.21 -10.24 -11.00
C THR A 215 3.82 -9.87 -9.64
N VAL A 216 5.13 -10.03 -9.52
CA VAL A 216 5.90 -9.58 -8.36
C VAL A 216 6.75 -8.39 -8.78
N THR A 217 6.72 -7.34 -7.96
CA THR A 217 7.50 -6.14 -8.17
C THR A 217 8.14 -5.73 -6.86
N PHE A 218 9.46 -5.56 -6.87
CA PHE A 218 10.20 -4.91 -5.80
C PHE A 218 10.70 -3.55 -6.27
N ALA A 219 10.52 -2.52 -5.45
CA ALA A 219 10.98 -1.17 -5.73
C ALA A 219 11.77 -0.58 -4.56
N ILE A 220 12.84 0.14 -4.90
CA ILE A 220 13.63 0.98 -3.99
C ILE A 220 13.52 2.41 -4.49
N THR A 221 13.02 3.31 -3.66
CA THR A 221 12.86 4.72 -3.98
C THR A 221 13.69 5.57 -3.00
N PRO A 222 14.75 6.24 -3.46
CA PRO A 222 15.48 7.20 -2.63
C PRO A 222 14.63 8.43 -2.32
N SER A 223 14.75 8.88 -1.07
CA SER A 223 14.28 10.17 -0.57
C SER A 223 15.46 10.92 0.05
N GLN A 224 15.22 12.14 0.53
CA GLN A 224 16.29 13.02 1.02
C GLN A 224 17.21 12.35 2.05
N ASN A 225 16.64 11.57 2.98
CA ASN A 225 17.39 10.96 4.10
C ASN A 225 17.06 9.47 4.33
N ALA A 226 16.28 8.84 3.47
CA ALA A 226 15.84 7.46 3.64
C ALA A 226 15.50 6.82 2.30
N LEU A 227 15.54 5.50 2.24
CA LEU A 227 15.04 4.69 1.14
C LEU A 227 13.66 4.17 1.52
N LEU A 228 12.71 4.22 0.59
CA LEU A 228 11.45 3.50 0.68
C LEU A 228 11.60 2.19 -0.08
N TYR A 229 11.36 1.08 0.61
CA TYR A 229 11.34 -0.26 0.04
C TYR A 229 9.92 -0.75 -0.09
N GLN A 230 9.56 -1.34 -1.23
CA GLN A 230 8.22 -1.87 -1.47
C GLN A 230 8.31 -3.20 -2.21
N LEU A 231 7.89 -4.29 -1.58
CA LEU A 231 7.67 -5.58 -2.22
C LEU A 231 6.17 -5.76 -2.45
N GLN A 232 5.76 -5.92 -3.70
CA GLN A 232 4.37 -6.01 -4.10
C GLN A 232 4.11 -7.29 -4.89
N VAL A 233 2.96 -7.92 -4.62
CA VAL A 233 2.36 -8.93 -5.48
C VAL A 233 1.05 -8.39 -6.01
N SER A 234 0.84 -8.47 -7.31
CA SER A 234 -0.37 -7.99 -7.96
C SER A 234 -1.00 -9.06 -8.85
N LYS A 235 -2.32 -9.01 -9.00
CA LYS A 235 -3.08 -9.88 -9.90
C LYS A 235 -4.12 -9.07 -10.64
N GLN A 236 -4.08 -9.11 -11.96
CA GLN A 236 -5.02 -8.40 -12.83
C GLN A 236 -6.10 -9.34 -13.38
N ILE A 237 -7.35 -8.91 -13.28
CA ILE A 237 -8.52 -9.67 -13.70
C ILE A 237 -9.35 -8.80 -14.65
N PRO A 238 -9.54 -9.19 -15.92
CA PRO A 238 -10.38 -8.44 -16.86
C PRO A 238 -11.83 -8.32 -16.36
N ILE A 239 -12.41 -7.12 -16.46
CA ILE A 239 -13.83 -6.91 -16.15
C ILE A 239 -14.65 -7.36 -17.36
N LYS A 240 -15.40 -8.46 -17.20
CA LYS A 240 -16.26 -9.05 -18.25
C LYS A 240 -17.72 -8.62 -18.14
N THR A 241 -18.17 -8.33 -16.93
CA THR A 241 -19.55 -7.96 -16.60
C THR A 241 -19.53 -6.83 -15.58
N GLN A 242 -20.68 -6.18 -15.38
CA GLN A 242 -20.82 -5.17 -14.34
C GLN A 242 -20.45 -5.74 -12.97
N ILE A 243 -19.60 -5.01 -12.23
CA ILE A 243 -19.23 -5.36 -10.85
C ILE A 243 -20.30 -4.83 -9.90
N THR A 244 -21.09 -5.74 -9.33
CA THR A 244 -22.11 -5.41 -8.32
C THR A 244 -21.67 -5.75 -6.90
N THR A 245 -20.63 -6.56 -6.75
CA THR A 245 -20.07 -6.94 -5.46
C THR A 245 -18.57 -7.05 -5.58
N ILE A 246 -17.85 -6.46 -4.63
CA ILE A 246 -16.41 -6.58 -4.47
C ILE A 246 -16.18 -7.43 -3.23
N LYS A 247 -15.45 -8.53 -3.44
CA LYS A 247 -14.98 -9.43 -2.39
C LYS A 247 -13.45 -9.43 -2.41
N PRO A 248 -12.82 -8.54 -1.63
CA PRO A 248 -11.38 -8.38 -1.67
C PRO A 248 -10.63 -9.67 -1.42
N LEU A 249 -11.07 -10.48 -0.45
CA LEU A 249 -10.32 -11.66 -0.04
C LEU A 249 -10.37 -12.78 -1.10
N GLU A 250 -11.52 -12.96 -1.77
CA GLU A 250 -11.59 -13.84 -2.96
C GLU A 250 -10.61 -13.42 -4.07
N LEU A 251 -10.45 -12.11 -4.31
CA LEU A 251 -9.51 -11.60 -5.32
C LEU A 251 -8.05 -11.84 -4.94
N LEU A 252 -7.76 -11.88 -3.63
CA LEU A 252 -6.45 -12.20 -3.05
C LEU A 252 -6.23 -13.72 -2.91
N GLY A 253 -7.26 -14.55 -3.13
CA GLY A 253 -7.17 -16.02 -3.02
C GLY A 253 -7.16 -16.54 -1.58
N ILE A 254 -7.68 -15.77 -0.61
CA ILE A 254 -7.70 -16.11 0.82
C ILE A 254 -9.12 -15.99 1.40
N SER A 255 -9.41 -16.67 2.51
CA SER A 255 -10.73 -16.64 3.18
C SER A 255 -10.79 -15.64 4.35
N SER A 256 -9.64 -15.37 4.95
CA SER A 256 -9.45 -14.38 6.01
C SER A 256 -8.11 -13.68 5.83
N LEU A 257 -8.08 -12.39 6.14
CA LEU A 257 -6.86 -11.58 6.17
C LEU A 257 -6.53 -11.26 7.62
N GLU A 258 -5.37 -11.73 8.06
CA GLU A 258 -4.86 -11.49 9.40
C GLU A 258 -3.86 -10.34 9.38
N ARG A 259 -3.81 -9.58 10.47
CA ARG A 259 -2.71 -8.65 10.74
C ARG A 259 -1.48 -9.45 11.10
N SER A 260 -0.33 -9.01 10.64
CA SER A 260 0.93 -9.61 11.07
C SER A 260 1.08 -9.52 12.59
N SER A 261 1.49 -10.63 13.20
CA SER A 261 1.79 -10.65 14.64
C SER A 261 3.03 -9.81 15.00
N TYR A 262 3.78 -9.32 14.01
CA TYR A 262 4.82 -8.31 14.14
C TYR A 262 4.34 -7.07 14.91
N PHE A 263 3.07 -6.69 14.71
CA PHE A 263 2.45 -5.54 15.37
C PHE A 263 1.91 -5.83 16.78
N SER A 264 2.02 -7.07 17.29
CA SER A 264 1.43 -7.46 18.58
C SER A 264 2.11 -6.81 19.79
N VAL A 265 3.29 -6.23 19.61
CA VAL A 265 4.04 -5.55 20.68
C VAL A 265 3.45 -4.19 21.08
N GLY A 266 2.46 -3.69 20.33
CA GLY A 266 1.83 -2.40 20.60
C GLY A 266 0.56 -2.18 19.78
N PHE A 267 0.04 -0.95 19.81
CA PHE A 267 -1.18 -0.60 19.10
C PHE A 267 -0.87 0.16 17.80
N PHE A 268 -0.78 -0.58 16.69
CA PHE A 268 -0.46 -0.07 15.35
C PHE A 268 -1.63 -0.21 14.35
N PRO A 269 -2.77 0.47 14.59
CA PRO A 269 -4.01 0.25 13.82
C PRO A 269 -3.94 0.72 12.36
N LEU A 270 -2.91 1.51 12.00
CA LEU A 270 -2.73 2.08 10.67
C LEU A 270 -1.57 1.44 9.87
N ASN A 271 -0.93 0.41 10.43
CA ASN A 271 0.16 -0.30 9.76
C ASN A 271 -0.33 -1.51 8.95
N SER A 272 -1.57 -1.97 9.17
CA SER A 272 -2.22 -3.04 8.42
C SER A 272 -3.54 -2.54 7.85
N ILE A 273 -3.63 -2.43 6.52
CA ILE A 273 -4.77 -1.78 5.87
C ILE A 273 -5.29 -2.61 4.72
N LEU A 274 -6.60 -2.79 4.66
CA LEU A 274 -7.31 -3.27 3.48
C LEU A 274 -8.07 -2.09 2.89
N ASP A 275 -7.87 -1.79 1.62
CA ASP A 275 -8.58 -0.71 0.95
C ASP A 275 -9.06 -1.10 -0.46
N VAL A 276 -10.14 -0.44 -0.88
CA VAL A 276 -10.84 -0.68 -2.13
C VAL A 276 -11.08 0.67 -2.80
N THR A 277 -10.62 0.81 -4.04
CA THR A 277 -10.90 1.94 -4.90
C THR A 277 -11.69 1.48 -6.12
N VAL A 278 -12.80 2.16 -6.39
CA VAL A 278 -13.62 1.92 -7.58
C VAL A 278 -13.60 3.16 -8.45
N ILE A 279 -13.24 2.98 -9.71
CA ILE A 279 -13.27 3.98 -10.78
C ILE A 279 -14.26 3.47 -11.83
N SER A 280 -15.49 3.97 -11.75
CA SER A 280 -16.63 3.51 -12.55
C SER A 280 -16.87 4.42 -13.75
N ASN A 281 -17.38 3.84 -14.85
CA ASN A 281 -17.83 4.58 -16.03
C ASN A 281 -19.12 5.37 -15.76
N LYS A 282 -19.89 4.95 -14.77
CA LYS A 282 -21.17 5.56 -14.38
C LYS A 282 -21.11 5.97 -12.92
N THR A 283 -22.10 6.75 -12.51
CA THR A 283 -22.23 7.05 -11.09
C THR A 283 -22.71 5.81 -10.35
N THR A 284 -21.95 5.40 -9.34
CA THR A 284 -22.16 4.20 -8.53
C THR A 284 -22.17 4.60 -7.05
N ALA A 285 -22.88 3.83 -6.22
CA ALA A 285 -22.90 3.96 -4.78
C ALA A 285 -22.45 2.63 -4.14
N VAL A 286 -21.84 2.70 -2.95
CA VAL A 286 -21.83 1.55 -2.05
C VAL A 286 -23.22 1.43 -1.43
N THR A 287 -23.98 0.40 -1.81
CA THR A 287 -25.37 0.19 -1.35
C THR A 287 -25.46 -0.71 -0.13
N ASN A 288 -24.48 -1.57 0.07
CA ASN A 288 -24.34 -2.42 1.25
C ASN A 288 -22.86 -2.69 1.54
N HIS A 289 -22.55 -3.01 2.78
CA HIS A 289 -21.22 -3.43 3.20
C HIS A 289 -21.37 -4.60 4.17
N GLY A 290 -20.35 -5.46 4.21
CA GLY A 290 -20.31 -6.59 5.13
C GLY A 290 -20.19 -6.14 6.58
N GLY A 291 -18.96 -5.91 7.03
CA GLY A 291 -18.64 -5.56 8.41
C GLY A 291 -19.15 -4.18 8.82
N ASP A 292 -18.91 -3.81 10.08
CA ASP A 292 -19.36 -2.54 10.64
C ASP A 292 -18.73 -1.31 9.95
N LEU A 293 -19.31 -0.13 10.15
CA LEU A 293 -18.68 1.14 9.81
C LEU A 293 -17.84 1.63 11.00
N ALA A 294 -16.60 2.01 10.75
CA ALA A 294 -15.79 2.64 11.78
C ALA A 294 -16.35 4.05 12.10
N PRO A 295 -16.32 4.48 13.37
CA PRO A 295 -16.78 5.81 13.74
C PRO A 295 -15.87 6.88 13.11
N THR A 296 -16.48 7.91 12.52
CA THR A 296 -15.76 8.96 11.79
C THR A 296 -16.15 10.36 12.23
N THR A 297 -15.23 11.30 12.03
CA THR A 297 -15.45 12.75 12.10
C THR A 297 -15.07 13.37 10.76
N ILE A 298 -15.73 14.47 10.41
CA ILE A 298 -15.40 15.20 9.19
C ILE A 298 -14.38 16.28 9.51
N LYS A 299 -13.23 16.26 8.85
CA LYS A 299 -12.23 17.33 8.88
C LYS A 299 -11.91 17.73 7.44
N ASN A 300 -11.96 19.03 7.12
CA ASN A 300 -11.71 19.54 5.76
C ASN A 300 -12.55 18.86 4.66
N GLY A 301 -13.80 18.49 4.96
CA GLY A 301 -14.70 17.84 4.01
C GLY A 301 -14.39 16.36 3.72
N GLN A 302 -13.48 15.73 4.48
CA GLN A 302 -13.14 14.31 4.39
C GLN A 302 -13.47 13.59 5.70
N LYS A 303 -13.85 12.32 5.61
CA LYS A 303 -14.08 11.44 6.77
C LYS A 303 -12.76 10.90 7.30
N PHE A 304 -12.54 11.10 8.59
CA PHE A 304 -11.42 10.53 9.36
C PHE A 304 -11.96 9.66 10.47
N PRO A 305 -11.31 8.53 10.82
CA PRO A 305 -11.67 7.77 12.00
C PRO A 305 -11.61 8.64 13.25
N SER A 306 -12.65 8.60 14.07
CA SER A 306 -12.65 9.25 15.38
C SER A 306 -12.23 8.31 16.51
N ASP A 307 -12.31 7.00 16.29
CA ASP A 307 -11.78 5.97 17.20
C ASP A 307 -11.06 4.89 16.38
N LEU A 308 -9.74 4.86 16.49
CA LEU A 308 -8.89 3.87 15.82
C LEU A 308 -8.98 2.48 16.45
N THR A 309 -9.65 2.31 17.59
CA THR A 309 -9.79 1.01 18.26
C THR A 309 -10.95 0.18 17.71
N GLN A 310 -11.91 0.82 17.03
CA GLN A 310 -13.05 0.15 16.41
C GLN A 310 -12.68 -0.34 15.02
N ALA A 311 -12.99 -1.61 14.74
CA ALA A 311 -12.89 -2.15 13.39
C ALA A 311 -14.04 -1.65 12.52
N GLY A 312 -13.82 -1.56 11.22
CA GLY A 312 -14.89 -1.28 10.27
C GLY A 312 -14.46 -0.48 9.05
N TRP A 313 -15.40 -0.32 8.12
CA TRP A 313 -15.24 0.45 6.91
C TRP A 313 -15.32 1.96 7.15
N ILE A 314 -14.43 2.68 6.49
CA ILE A 314 -14.50 4.12 6.26
C ILE A 314 -14.67 4.30 4.76
N ILE A 315 -15.82 4.81 4.35
CA ILE A 315 -16.18 4.95 2.93
C ILE A 315 -16.34 6.44 2.63
N ASP A 316 -15.44 6.96 1.80
CA ASP A 316 -15.41 8.37 1.44
C ASP A 316 -14.70 8.64 0.08
N PRO A 317 -15.42 9.13 -0.95
CA PRO A 317 -16.87 9.23 -1.02
C PRO A 317 -17.51 7.85 -1.18
N SER A 318 -18.73 7.66 -0.68
CA SER A 318 -19.52 6.43 -0.83
C SER A 318 -20.38 6.41 -2.10
N TYR A 319 -20.34 7.48 -2.89
CA TYR A 319 -21.12 7.66 -4.11
C TYR A 319 -20.36 8.56 -5.08
N GLY A 320 -20.40 8.20 -6.36
CA GLY A 320 -19.73 8.95 -7.41
C GLY A 320 -19.24 8.03 -8.52
N GLN A 321 -18.46 8.60 -9.43
CA GLN A 321 -17.69 7.81 -10.39
C GLN A 321 -16.36 7.30 -9.82
N GLN A 322 -15.99 7.80 -8.64
CA GLN A 322 -14.87 7.32 -7.84
C GLN A 322 -15.40 7.07 -6.43
N ILE A 323 -15.09 5.89 -5.88
CA ILE A 323 -15.39 5.50 -4.51
C ILE A 323 -14.08 5.05 -3.88
N SER A 324 -13.87 5.39 -2.61
CA SER A 324 -12.77 4.85 -1.81
C SER A 324 -13.33 4.31 -0.50
N ALA A 325 -12.90 3.12 -0.13
CA ALA A 325 -13.28 2.44 1.10
C ALA A 325 -12.04 1.85 1.75
N ILE A 326 -11.85 2.11 3.05
CA ILE A 326 -10.73 1.59 3.85
C ILE A 326 -11.33 0.79 5.00
N TYR A 327 -10.90 -0.46 5.17
CA TYR A 327 -11.24 -1.27 6.33
C TYR A 327 -10.15 -1.11 7.38
N LEU A 328 -10.53 -0.54 8.53
CA LEU A 328 -9.69 -0.52 9.72
C LEU A 328 -9.92 -1.79 10.53
N PHE A 329 -8.83 -2.43 10.95
CA PHE A 329 -8.90 -3.55 11.87
C PHE A 329 -9.12 -3.10 13.32
N GLY A 330 -8.69 -1.89 13.67
CA GLY A 330 -8.69 -1.42 15.05
C GLY A 330 -8.03 -2.40 16.03
N LYS A 331 -8.78 -2.89 17.02
CA LYS A 331 -8.31 -3.91 17.98
C LYS A 331 -8.51 -5.35 17.50
N THR A 332 -9.20 -5.58 16.40
CA THR A 332 -9.29 -6.94 15.84
C THR A 332 -7.99 -7.31 15.15
N THR A 333 -7.76 -8.61 15.03
CA THR A 333 -6.56 -9.18 14.41
C THR A 333 -6.83 -9.75 13.02
N SER A 334 -8.09 -9.84 12.61
CA SER A 334 -8.46 -10.46 11.33
C SER A 334 -9.77 -9.90 10.78
N VAL A 335 -9.95 -10.04 9.47
CA VAL A 335 -11.22 -9.79 8.76
C VAL A 335 -11.53 -10.98 7.84
N THR A 336 -12.82 -11.35 7.75
CA THR A 336 -13.31 -12.43 6.88
C THR A 336 -13.84 -11.90 5.54
N ASP A 337 -13.99 -12.77 4.54
CA ASP A 337 -14.54 -12.38 3.22
C ASP A 337 -15.91 -11.68 3.34
N GLY A 338 -16.78 -12.20 4.21
CA GLY A 338 -18.08 -11.61 4.47
C GLY A 338 -17.97 -10.18 5.01
N GLN A 339 -17.11 -9.95 6.01
CA GLN A 339 -16.90 -8.63 6.61
C GLN A 339 -16.22 -7.63 5.66
N ALA A 340 -15.32 -8.13 4.80
CA ALA A 340 -14.59 -7.33 3.83
C ALA A 340 -15.38 -7.01 2.54
N SER A 341 -16.60 -7.53 2.40
CA SER A 341 -17.37 -7.34 1.16
C SER A 341 -18.00 -5.95 1.04
N LEU A 342 -18.07 -5.44 -0.19
CA LEU A 342 -18.80 -4.22 -0.56
C LEU A 342 -19.77 -4.53 -1.69
N THR A 343 -21.00 -4.02 -1.60
CA THR A 343 -22.00 -4.11 -2.68
C THR A 343 -22.14 -2.76 -3.36
N LEU A 344 -22.11 -2.78 -4.68
CA LEU A 344 -22.24 -1.60 -5.53
C LEU A 344 -23.62 -1.56 -6.19
N GLY A 345 -24.18 -0.36 -6.32
CA GLY A 345 -25.45 -0.15 -7.01
C GLY A 345 -25.63 1.29 -7.48
N ASN A 346 -26.79 1.57 -8.07
CA ASN A 346 -27.10 2.87 -8.68
C ASN A 346 -27.98 3.76 -7.77
N SER A 347 -28.47 3.23 -6.65
CA SER A 347 -29.28 3.95 -5.67
C SER A 347 -28.42 4.44 -4.52
N ILE A 348 -28.61 5.70 -4.11
CA ILE A 348 -27.98 6.25 -2.90
C ILE A 348 -28.57 5.50 -1.70
N PRO A 349 -27.76 5.01 -0.74
CA PRO A 349 -28.30 4.48 0.52
C PRO A 349 -29.13 5.54 1.21
N THR A 350 -30.41 5.25 1.45
CA THR A 350 -31.23 6.05 2.36
C THR A 350 -30.69 5.84 3.78
N THR A 351 -30.02 6.83 4.35
CA THR A 351 -29.63 6.83 5.77
C THR A 351 -30.88 6.85 6.63
N SER A 352 -31.30 5.69 7.14
CA SER A 352 -32.21 5.62 8.28
C SER A 352 -31.42 5.93 9.55
N GLY A 353 -31.60 7.14 10.10
CA GLY A 353 -31.22 7.48 11.47
C GLY A 353 -30.36 8.72 11.63
N GLN A 354 -30.90 9.90 11.36
CA GLN A 354 -30.37 11.16 11.90
C GLN A 354 -31.37 11.71 12.92
N GLY A 355 -31.08 11.47 14.20
CA GLY A 355 -31.64 12.26 15.28
C GLY A 355 -31.02 13.65 15.25
N ASN A 356 -31.86 14.67 15.13
CA ASN A 356 -31.48 16.07 15.29
C ASN A 356 -30.94 16.32 16.71
N THR A 357 -29.69 16.73 16.83
CA THR A 357 -29.25 17.52 17.99
C THR A 357 -28.30 18.63 17.55
N THR A 358 -28.88 19.83 17.46
CA THR A 358 -28.17 21.10 17.44
C THR A 358 -27.44 21.26 18.77
N SER A 359 -26.10 21.37 18.78
CA SER A 359 -25.39 21.95 19.93
C SER A 359 -24.16 22.74 19.49
N THR A 360 -24.06 23.92 20.07
CA THR A 360 -23.08 24.99 19.88
C THR A 360 -21.66 24.51 20.26
N PRO A 361 -20.58 24.98 19.59
CA PRO A 361 -19.24 24.44 19.83
C PRO A 361 -18.62 25.03 21.12
N PRO A 362 -18.06 24.21 22.02
CA PRO A 362 -17.15 24.68 23.07
C PRO A 362 -15.73 24.85 22.53
N PRO A 363 -14.88 25.64 23.22
CA PRO A 363 -13.65 26.17 22.65
C PRO A 363 -12.55 25.13 22.45
N ILE A 364 -11.75 25.41 21.43
CA ILE A 364 -10.62 24.64 20.91
C ILE A 364 -9.58 24.42 22.02
N SER A 365 -9.24 23.16 22.28
CA SER A 365 -7.96 22.77 22.86
C SER A 365 -7.25 21.85 21.87
N ASN A 366 -6.04 22.25 21.48
CA ASN A 366 -5.19 21.49 20.56
C ASN A 366 -4.40 20.43 21.34
N PRO A 367 -4.55 19.15 20.97
CA PRO A 367 -3.43 18.24 20.88
C PRO A 367 -3.14 17.96 19.40
N THR A 368 -1.89 18.16 19.00
CA THR A 368 -1.36 17.84 17.66
C THR A 368 -1.58 16.35 17.38
N ASP A 369 -2.60 16.05 16.58
CA ASP A 369 -3.06 14.70 16.30
C ASP A 369 -2.28 14.12 15.10
N TYR A 370 -1.19 13.41 15.42
CA TYR A 370 -0.32 12.74 14.44
C TYR A 370 -1.04 11.67 13.59
N SER A 371 -2.22 11.21 14.02
CA SER A 371 -3.04 10.26 13.24
C SER A 371 -3.53 10.85 11.91
N ILE A 372 -3.74 12.18 11.88
CA ILE A 372 -4.20 12.92 10.70
C ILE A 372 -3.14 12.85 9.59
N TYR A 373 -1.86 13.03 9.92
CA TYR A 373 -0.77 12.98 8.94
C TYR A 373 -0.50 11.58 8.42
N ALA A 374 -0.71 10.55 9.24
CA ALA A 374 -0.54 9.15 8.84
C ALA A 374 -1.62 8.70 7.86
N LEU A 375 -2.89 9.03 8.14
CA LEU A 375 -4.01 8.77 7.24
C LEU A 375 -3.90 9.58 5.96
N ILE A 376 -3.48 10.85 6.00
CA ILE A 376 -3.18 11.61 4.79
C ILE A 376 -2.06 10.96 4.00
N GLY A 377 -1.02 10.38 4.63
CA GLY A 377 0.04 9.63 3.93
C GLY A 377 -0.43 8.31 3.31
N ILE A 378 -1.33 7.58 3.98
CA ILE A 378 -1.92 6.31 3.52
C ILE A 378 -2.93 6.55 2.39
N VAL A 379 -3.85 7.50 2.58
CA VAL A 379 -4.80 7.96 1.56
C VAL A 379 -4.07 8.68 0.43
N ALA A 380 -2.92 9.33 0.67
CA ALA A 380 -2.12 9.89 -0.42
C ALA A 380 -1.44 8.81 -1.27
N ALA A 381 -1.03 7.72 -0.63
CA ALA A 381 -0.49 6.52 -1.28
C ALA A 381 -1.59 5.57 -1.80
N GLY A 382 -2.87 5.92 -1.81
CA GLY A 382 -3.95 5.13 -2.43
C GLY A 382 -4.89 5.96 -3.30
N GLY A 383 -5.35 7.10 -2.78
CA GLY A 383 -6.27 8.04 -3.44
C GLY A 383 -5.64 9.33 -4.00
N ALA A 384 -4.62 9.93 -3.36
CA ALA A 384 -4.05 11.19 -3.88
C ALA A 384 -3.22 11.01 -5.15
N ALA A 385 -2.63 9.83 -5.37
CA ALA A 385 -2.01 9.47 -6.64
C ALA A 385 -3.01 9.51 -7.82
N VAL A 386 -4.28 9.18 -7.57
CA VAL A 386 -5.37 9.28 -8.56
C VAL A 386 -5.90 10.72 -8.67
N TYR A 387 -6.07 11.41 -7.52
CA TYR A 387 -6.57 12.80 -7.48
C TYR A 387 -5.64 13.80 -8.20
N LEU A 388 -4.31 13.68 -8.04
CA LEU A 388 -3.34 14.53 -8.74
C LEU A 388 -3.29 14.26 -10.26
N PHE A 389 -3.68 13.06 -10.70
CA PHE A 389 -3.70 12.70 -12.12
C PHE A 389 -4.99 13.15 -12.84
N MET A 390 -6.11 13.24 -12.13
CA MET A 390 -7.39 13.66 -12.72
C MET A 390 -7.61 15.17 -12.79
N LYS A 391 -6.88 15.98 -11.99
CA LYS A 391 -7.03 17.44 -11.98
C LYS A 391 -6.30 18.16 -13.14
N ARG A 392 -5.61 17.44 -14.02
CA ARG A 392 -5.08 17.98 -15.28
C ARG A 392 -5.64 17.21 -16.48
N ARG A 393 -6.92 17.46 -16.76
CA ARG A 393 -7.45 17.45 -18.12
C ARG A 393 -7.91 18.85 -18.46
#